data_AF-A0A6M4JDG0-F1
#
_entry.id   AF-A0A6M4JDG0-F1
#
_cell.length_a   1.000
_cell.length_b   1.000
_cell.length_c   1.000
_cell.angle_alpha   90.00
_cell.angle_beta   90.00
_cell.angle_gamma   90.00
#
_symmetry.space_group_name_H-M   'P 1'
#
loop_
_entity.id
_entity.type
_entity.pdbx_description
1 polymer ?
#
loop_
_entity_poly.entity_id
_entity_poly.type
_entity_poly.pdbx_seq_one_letter_code
_entity_poly.pdbx_strand_id
1 'polypeptide(L)'
;MKNIIVNIEIPKGSKIKYEYDRKTQKISVDRILRGDFIYPTNYGYITEALDWDGDELDVLVYSQETFMPGVSLKARVIGAMKMIDSGETDTKLIAVHADDYRLDYIKKLADLDQMWLQSVKNFFTTYKNFKGKNITSVKGFEDEIWAEKEYLECVELMNKYGSMDKDDFIELMKKQHPEKYEL
;
A
#
# COMPACT_ATOMS: atom_id res chain seq x y z
N MET A 1 2.01 -10.68 14.68
CA MET A 1 2.93 -9.78 13.95
C MET A 1 3.76 -8.83 14.83
N LYS A 2 5.07 -8.79 14.57
CA LYS A 2 6.01 -7.77 15.04
C LYS A 2 5.67 -6.42 14.38
N ASN A 3 5.97 -5.31 15.05
CA ASN A 3 5.79 -3.98 14.43
C ASN A 3 6.68 -3.84 13.20
N ILE A 4 6.15 -3.22 12.15
CA ILE A 4 6.88 -2.87 10.92
C ILE A 4 7.29 -1.40 10.94
N ILE A 5 8.28 -1.04 10.13
CA ILE A 5 8.63 0.37 9.87
C ILE A 5 7.98 0.77 8.56
N VAL A 6 7.14 1.81 8.61
CA VAL A 6 6.48 2.39 7.43
C VAL A 6 7.12 3.74 7.15
N ASN A 7 7.58 3.94 5.91
CA ASN A 7 8.03 5.24 5.43
C ASN A 7 6.85 5.94 4.75
N ILE A 8 6.52 7.14 5.19
CA ILE A 8 5.36 7.89 4.69
C ILE A 8 5.72 8.61 3.41
N GLU A 9 4.90 8.45 2.38
CA GLU A 9 5.00 9.19 1.13
C GLU A 9 3.91 10.25 1.06
N ILE A 10 2.66 9.86 1.34
CA ILE A 10 1.50 10.70 1.05
C ILE A 10 0.74 10.97 2.35
N PRO A 11 0.74 12.23 2.82
CA PRO A 11 -0.04 12.64 3.98
C PRO A 11 -1.54 12.47 3.73
N LYS A 12 -2.28 12.09 4.78
CA LYS A 12 -3.74 12.11 4.76
C LYS A 12 -4.25 13.49 4.31
N GLY A 13 -5.17 13.49 3.34
CA GLY A 13 -5.77 14.70 2.75
C GLY A 13 -4.98 15.31 1.59
N SER A 14 -3.84 14.75 1.21
CA SER A 14 -3.05 15.26 0.08
C SER A 14 -3.71 14.99 -1.27
N LYS A 15 -3.67 15.98 -2.18
CA LYS A 15 -3.92 15.82 -3.62
C LYS A 15 -2.65 15.45 -4.41
N ILE A 16 -1.50 15.49 -3.76
CA ILE A 16 -0.20 15.22 -4.38
C ILE A 16 0.15 13.76 -4.13
N LYS A 17 0.34 12.98 -5.19
CA LYS A 17 0.96 11.66 -5.10
C LYS A 17 2.47 11.86 -5.15
N TYR A 18 3.06 11.79 -3.96
CA TYR A 18 4.50 11.56 -3.82
C TYR A 18 4.79 10.08 -4.06
N GLU A 19 6.00 9.79 -4.48
CA GLU A 19 6.47 8.43 -4.75
C GLU A 19 7.97 8.35 -4.49
N TYR A 20 8.35 7.30 -3.77
CA TYR A 20 9.71 6.88 -3.54
C TYR A 20 10.21 6.07 -4.72
N ASP A 21 11.38 6.42 -5.22
CA ASP A 21 12.09 5.67 -6.25
C ASP A 21 13.25 4.91 -5.58
N ARG A 22 13.15 3.57 -5.55
CA ARG A 22 14.15 2.66 -4.96
C ARG A 22 15.55 2.82 -5.54
N LYS A 23 15.65 3.12 -6.83
CA LYS A 23 16.92 3.23 -7.57
C LYS A 23 17.65 4.53 -7.23
N THR A 24 16.92 5.63 -7.13
CA THR A 24 17.47 6.96 -6.84
C THR A 24 17.47 7.31 -5.36
N GLN A 25 16.72 6.56 -4.54
CA GLN A 25 16.47 6.79 -3.12
C GLN A 25 15.87 8.18 -2.83
N LYS A 26 15.04 8.68 -3.74
CA LYS A 26 14.41 9.99 -3.64
C LYS A 26 12.91 9.86 -3.60
N ILE A 27 12.28 10.74 -2.84
CA ILE A 27 10.85 11.00 -2.95
C ILE A 27 10.66 12.13 -3.95
N SER A 28 9.82 11.91 -4.95
CA SER A 28 9.47 12.90 -5.97
C SER A 28 7.96 13.02 -6.10
N VAL A 29 7.51 14.08 -6.79
CA VAL A 29 6.09 14.22 -7.14
C VAL A 29 5.84 13.43 -8.41
N ASP A 30 5.15 12.30 -8.31
CA ASP A 30 4.69 11.52 -9.47
C ASP A 30 3.60 12.32 -10.21
N ARG A 31 2.54 12.70 -9.48
CA ARG A 31 1.43 13.46 -10.08
C ARG A 31 0.58 14.20 -9.07
N ILE A 32 -0.18 15.16 -9.58
CA ILE A 32 -1.35 15.72 -8.89
C ILE A 32 -2.57 14.87 -9.25
N LEU A 33 -3.34 14.44 -8.26
CA LEU A 33 -4.59 13.70 -8.48
C LEU A 33 -5.58 14.56 -9.27
N ARG A 34 -6.30 13.94 -10.22
CA ARG A 34 -7.33 14.62 -11.00
C ARG A 34 -8.62 14.76 -10.19
N GLY A 35 -9.40 15.80 -10.46
CA GLY A 35 -10.67 16.06 -9.77
C GLY A 35 -10.50 16.38 -8.29
N ASP A 36 -11.46 15.94 -7.49
CA ASP A 36 -11.51 16.21 -6.04
C ASP A 36 -11.03 15.03 -5.18
N PHE A 37 -10.30 14.10 -5.78
CA PHE A 37 -9.66 13.02 -5.04
C PHE A 37 -8.56 13.57 -4.13
N ILE A 38 -8.61 13.14 -2.87
CA ILE A 38 -7.59 13.32 -1.84
C ILE A 38 -7.34 11.96 -1.19
N TYR A 39 -6.10 11.69 -0.78
CA TYR A 39 -5.79 10.45 -0.06
C TYR A 39 -6.57 10.40 1.27
N PRO A 40 -7.40 9.37 1.53
CA PRO A 40 -8.26 9.31 2.71
C PRO A 40 -7.50 8.94 4.00
N THR A 41 -6.23 8.56 3.87
CA THR A 41 -5.37 8.06 4.94
C THR A 41 -3.92 8.40 4.66
N ASN A 42 -3.07 8.35 5.68
CA ASN A 42 -1.63 8.38 5.45
C ASN A 42 -1.23 7.12 4.68
N TYR A 43 -0.35 7.29 3.71
CA TYR A 43 0.10 6.25 2.80
C TYR A 43 1.61 6.20 2.79
N GLY A 44 2.15 4.99 2.77
CA GLY A 44 3.58 4.77 2.72
C GLY A 44 3.90 3.36 2.29
N TYR A 45 5.16 2.98 2.48
CA TYR A 45 5.72 1.73 1.99
C TYR A 45 6.70 1.14 3.01
N ILE A 46 7.08 -0.13 2.80
CA ILE A 46 8.05 -0.84 3.61
C ILE A 46 9.31 -1.16 2.79
N THR A 47 10.46 -0.59 3.17
CA THR A 47 11.72 -0.75 2.41
C THR A 47 12.20 -2.20 2.28
N GLU A 48 11.82 -3.07 3.21
CA GLU A 48 12.27 -4.48 3.24
C GLU A 48 11.32 -5.45 2.52
N ALA A 49 10.26 -4.98 1.86
CA ALA A 49 9.26 -5.82 1.21
C ALA A 49 8.95 -5.30 -0.21
N LEU A 50 9.00 -6.19 -1.20
CA LEU A 50 8.73 -5.93 -2.63
C LEU A 50 7.39 -6.57 -2.99
N ASP A 51 6.45 -5.81 -3.52
CA ASP A 51 5.16 -6.32 -3.98
C ASP A 51 5.24 -6.80 -5.44
N TRP A 52 4.16 -7.44 -5.89
CA TRP A 52 4.05 -8.08 -7.21
C TRP A 52 4.00 -7.09 -8.37
N ASP A 53 3.75 -5.80 -8.12
CA ASP A 53 3.86 -4.74 -9.12
C ASP A 53 5.30 -4.19 -9.26
N GLY A 54 6.25 -4.71 -8.47
CA GLY A 54 7.67 -4.33 -8.52
C GLY A 54 8.05 -3.10 -7.69
N ASP A 55 7.10 -2.49 -6.98
CA ASP A 55 7.34 -1.45 -5.98
C ASP A 55 7.40 -2.04 -4.57
N GLU A 56 7.84 -1.22 -3.61
CA GLU A 56 7.80 -1.59 -2.20
C GLU A 56 6.36 -1.81 -1.71
N LEU A 57 6.17 -2.79 -0.82
CA LEU A 57 4.85 -3.13 -0.30
C LEU A 57 4.19 -1.93 0.40
N ASP A 58 3.01 -1.58 -0.07
CA ASP A 58 2.25 -0.41 0.37
C ASP A 58 1.56 -0.62 1.72
N VAL A 59 1.39 0.49 2.45
CA VAL A 59 0.74 0.52 3.75
C VAL A 59 -0.18 1.74 3.89
N LEU A 60 -1.43 1.47 4.23
CA LEU A 60 -2.41 2.46 4.67
C LEU A 60 -2.34 2.59 6.20
N VAL A 61 -1.90 3.75 6.69
CA VAL A 61 -1.76 4.01 8.13
C VAL A 61 -2.95 4.80 8.65
N TYR A 62 -3.88 4.10 9.32
CA TYR A 62 -5.00 4.70 10.01
C TYR A 62 -4.52 5.49 11.23
N SER A 63 -4.76 6.81 11.23
CA SER A 63 -4.46 7.70 12.35
C SER A 63 -5.30 8.97 12.30
N GLN A 64 -5.54 9.56 13.47
CA GLN A 64 -6.08 10.91 13.59
C GLN A 64 -5.06 11.96 13.12
N GLU A 65 -3.77 11.68 13.30
CA GLU A 65 -2.69 12.58 12.88
C GLU A 65 -2.37 12.44 11.39
N THR A 66 -1.67 13.45 10.87
CA THR A 66 -1.13 13.47 9.52
C THR A 66 0.38 13.53 9.60
N PHE A 67 1.06 12.66 8.86
CA PHE A 67 2.52 12.57 8.86
C PHE A 67 3.10 13.19 7.59
N MET A 68 4.28 13.80 7.68
CA MET A 68 4.95 14.44 6.54
C MET A 68 5.59 13.40 5.61
N PRO A 69 5.74 13.68 4.30
CA PRO A 69 6.51 12.81 3.40
C PRO A 69 7.96 12.63 3.87
N GLY A 70 8.50 11.42 3.72
CA GLY A 70 9.89 11.08 4.05
C GLY A 70 10.16 10.76 5.52
N VAL A 71 9.15 10.86 6.41
CA VAL A 71 9.29 10.40 7.79
C VAL A 71 8.99 8.90 7.88
N SER A 72 9.56 8.23 8.87
CA SER A 72 9.23 6.85 9.17
C SER A 72 8.54 6.72 10.53
N LEU A 73 7.72 5.68 10.68
CA LEU A 73 7.02 5.37 11.91
C LEU A 73 6.93 3.87 12.15
N LYS A 74 6.72 3.48 13.40
CA LYS A 74 6.43 2.08 13.77
C LYS A 74 4.93 1.84 13.66
N ALA A 75 4.53 0.81 12.94
CA ALA A 75 3.13 0.46 12.75
C ALA A 75 2.84 -1.01 13.12
N ARG A 76 1.61 -1.25 13.58
CA ARG A 76 1.02 -2.57 13.76
C ARG A 76 0.09 -2.87 12.59
N VAL A 77 0.37 -3.93 11.85
CA VAL A 77 -0.53 -4.45 10.82
C VAL A 77 -1.77 -5.06 11.47
N ILE A 78 -2.94 -4.78 10.89
CA ILE A 78 -4.25 -5.25 11.38
C ILE A 78 -5.09 -5.90 10.26
N GLY A 79 -4.55 -5.96 9.04
CA GLY A 79 -5.17 -6.57 7.87
C GLY A 79 -4.55 -6.05 6.57
N ALA A 80 -5.18 -6.33 5.45
CA ALA A 80 -4.76 -5.86 4.13
C ALA A 80 -5.95 -5.58 3.22
N MET A 81 -5.74 -4.79 2.18
CA MET A 81 -6.64 -4.55 1.07
C MET A 81 -6.03 -5.16 -0.19
N LYS A 82 -6.77 -6.09 -0.82
CA LYS A 82 -6.38 -6.69 -2.10
C LYS A 82 -6.87 -5.82 -3.23
N MET A 83 -5.96 -5.40 -4.10
CA MET A 83 -6.28 -4.60 -5.26
C MET A 83 -5.54 -5.12 -6.49
N ILE A 84 -6.19 -4.95 -7.64
CA ILE A 84 -5.57 -5.09 -8.96
C ILE A 84 -5.46 -3.69 -9.56
N ASP A 85 -4.27 -3.30 -9.99
CA ASP A 85 -4.00 -2.05 -10.69
C ASP A 85 -3.39 -2.37 -12.06
N SER A 86 -4.09 -2.03 -13.13
CA SER A 86 -3.62 -2.24 -14.50
C SER A 86 -3.24 -3.70 -14.83
N GLY A 87 -3.90 -4.66 -14.16
CA GLY A 87 -3.68 -6.11 -14.31
C GLY A 87 -2.65 -6.70 -13.33
N GLU A 88 -2.03 -5.88 -12.50
CA GLU A 88 -1.00 -6.30 -11.53
C GLU A 88 -1.59 -6.38 -10.13
N THR A 89 -1.15 -7.38 -9.34
CA THR A 89 -1.48 -7.44 -7.92
C THR A 89 -0.78 -6.27 -7.21
N ASP A 90 -1.60 -5.43 -6.59
CA ASP A 90 -1.19 -4.24 -5.83
C ASP A 90 -1.83 -4.35 -4.44
N THR A 91 -1.10 -4.96 -3.50
CA THR A 91 -1.56 -5.17 -2.13
C THR A 91 -1.22 -3.99 -1.26
N LYS A 92 -2.19 -3.56 -0.45
CA LYS A 92 -1.94 -2.52 0.56
C LYS A 92 -2.21 -3.08 1.95
N LEU A 93 -1.18 -3.18 2.78
CA LEU A 93 -1.36 -3.49 4.19
C LEU A 93 -2.15 -2.37 4.86
N ILE A 94 -2.91 -2.71 5.90
CA ILE A 94 -3.62 -1.74 6.74
C ILE A 94 -3.02 -1.82 8.12
N ALA A 95 -2.61 -0.68 8.64
CA ALA A 95 -1.90 -0.59 9.91
C ALA A 95 -2.34 0.62 10.74
N VAL A 96 -2.06 0.55 12.04
CA VAL A 96 -2.18 1.66 13.00
C VAL A 96 -0.81 2.01 13.58
N HIS A 97 -0.62 3.26 13.99
CA HIS A 97 0.60 3.67 14.68
C HIS A 97 0.81 2.85 15.96
N ALA A 98 2.01 2.32 16.17
CA ALA A 98 2.26 1.35 17.24
C ALA A 98 2.32 1.96 18.65
N ASP A 99 2.48 3.28 18.75
CA ASP A 99 2.61 4.03 20.02
C ASP A 99 1.46 5.04 20.22
N ASP A 100 0.46 5.06 19.34
CA ASP A 100 -0.72 5.91 19.54
C ASP A 100 -1.72 5.18 20.46
N TYR A 101 -1.69 5.50 21.75
CA TYR A 101 -2.55 4.90 22.77
C TYR A 101 -4.05 4.99 22.43
N ARG A 102 -4.47 5.99 21.63
CA ARG A 102 -5.86 6.15 21.19
C ARG A 102 -6.28 5.00 20.27
N LEU A 103 -5.34 4.30 19.65
CA LEU A 103 -5.56 3.21 18.70
C LEU A 103 -5.31 1.84 19.32
N ASP A 104 -4.98 1.75 20.61
CA ASP A 104 -4.64 0.49 21.27
C ASP A 104 -5.78 -0.55 21.19
N TYR A 105 -7.03 -0.11 21.17
CA TYR A 105 -8.18 -1.01 21.07
C TYR A 105 -8.33 -1.65 19.68
N ILE A 106 -7.69 -1.08 18.64
CA ILE A 106 -7.79 -1.57 17.26
C ILE A 106 -6.79 -2.71 17.08
N LYS A 107 -7.27 -3.95 17.07
CA LYS A 107 -6.46 -5.15 16.90
C LYS A 107 -6.58 -5.77 15.51
N LYS A 108 -7.74 -5.64 14.88
CA LYS A 108 -8.10 -6.19 13.56
C LYS A 108 -8.98 -5.20 12.78
N LEU A 109 -9.19 -5.45 11.48
CA LEU A 109 -10.04 -4.59 10.63
C LEU A 109 -11.47 -4.38 11.16
N ALA A 110 -12.04 -5.37 11.86
CA ALA A 110 -13.37 -5.25 12.44
C ALA A 110 -13.48 -4.21 13.56
N ASP A 111 -12.35 -3.80 14.14
CA ASP A 111 -12.31 -2.78 15.21
C ASP A 111 -12.22 -1.35 14.64
N LEU A 112 -12.03 -1.21 13.32
CA LEU A 112 -12.05 0.09 12.62
C LEU A 112 -13.47 0.59 12.38
N ASP A 113 -13.57 1.90 12.11
CA ASP A 113 -14.76 2.45 11.47
C ASP A 113 -14.96 1.82 10.09
N GLN A 114 -16.06 1.09 9.93
CA GLN A 114 -16.38 0.41 8.68
C GLN A 114 -16.70 1.40 7.54
N MET A 115 -17.12 2.64 7.86
CA MET A 115 -17.26 3.69 6.87
C MET A 115 -15.90 4.15 6.33
N TRP A 116 -14.86 4.14 7.17
CA TRP A 116 -13.50 4.43 6.71
C TRP A 116 -13.01 3.37 5.72
N LEU A 117 -13.22 2.08 6.00
CA LEU A 117 -12.88 1.00 5.06
C LEU A 117 -13.62 1.15 3.73
N GLN A 118 -14.90 1.50 3.76
CA GLN A 118 -15.67 1.75 2.54
C GLN A 118 -15.14 2.97 1.78
N SER A 119 -14.74 4.05 2.47
CA SER A 119 -14.14 5.22 1.84
C SER A 119 -12.80 4.90 1.17
N VAL A 120 -11.95 4.11 1.84
CA VAL A 120 -10.68 3.61 1.28
C VAL A 120 -10.94 2.79 0.03
N LYS A 121 -11.87 1.83 0.09
CA LYS A 121 -12.27 1.00 -1.06
C LYS A 121 -12.74 1.87 -2.22
N ASN A 122 -13.61 2.85 -1.97
CA ASN A 122 -14.14 3.74 -3.00
C ASN A 122 -13.04 4.58 -3.64
N PHE A 123 -12.12 5.12 -2.84
CA PHE A 123 -10.98 5.89 -3.33
C PHE A 123 -10.13 5.05 -4.29
N PHE A 124 -9.62 3.90 -3.85
CA PHE A 124 -8.74 3.07 -4.67
C PHE A 124 -9.42 2.45 -5.88
N THR A 125 -10.74 2.22 -5.82
CA THR A 125 -11.51 1.75 -6.99
C THR A 125 -11.65 2.85 -8.06
N THR A 126 -11.64 4.14 -7.69
CA THR A 126 -12.10 5.21 -8.61
C THR A 126 -11.09 6.31 -8.91
N TYR A 127 -10.07 6.51 -8.08
CA TYR A 127 -9.13 7.64 -8.21
C TYR A 127 -8.36 7.68 -9.55
N LYS A 128 -8.20 6.51 -10.20
CA LYS A 128 -7.57 6.35 -11.52
C LYS A 128 -8.55 6.24 -12.69
N ASN A 129 -9.87 6.38 -12.49
CA ASN A 129 -10.88 6.23 -13.57
C ASN A 129 -10.67 7.16 -14.77
N PHE A 130 -9.95 8.27 -14.61
CA PHE A 130 -9.59 9.15 -15.72
C PHE A 130 -8.66 8.48 -16.75
N LYS A 131 -7.99 7.37 -16.40
CA LYS A 131 -7.17 6.56 -17.30
C LYS A 131 -7.98 5.48 -18.03
N GLY A 132 -9.21 5.22 -17.61
CA GLY A 132 -10.06 4.16 -18.14
C GLY A 132 -10.94 3.56 -17.05
N LYS A 133 -12.10 3.01 -17.44
CA LYS A 133 -12.96 2.28 -16.50
C LYS A 133 -12.28 0.99 -16.07
N ASN A 134 -12.42 0.64 -14.79
CA ASN A 134 -11.92 -0.60 -14.19
C ASN A 134 -10.40 -0.79 -14.31
N ILE A 135 -9.63 0.29 -14.49
CA ILE A 135 -8.16 0.21 -14.45
C ILE A 135 -7.65 -0.20 -13.06
N THR A 136 -8.45 0.06 -12.02
CA THR A 136 -8.19 -0.35 -10.64
C THR A 136 -9.41 -1.08 -10.08
N SER A 137 -9.19 -2.14 -9.31
CA SER A 137 -10.26 -2.94 -8.72
C SER A 137 -9.87 -3.47 -7.34
N VAL A 138 -10.59 -3.03 -6.30
CA VAL A 138 -10.43 -3.57 -4.95
C VAL A 138 -11.23 -4.86 -4.80
N LYS A 139 -10.52 -5.99 -4.66
CA LYS A 139 -11.10 -7.34 -4.58
C LYS A 139 -11.67 -7.66 -3.20
N GLY A 140 -11.15 -7.02 -2.16
CA GLY A 140 -11.62 -7.23 -0.79
C GLY A 140 -10.61 -6.81 0.25
N PHE A 141 -10.91 -7.17 1.49
CA PHE A 141 -10.04 -6.98 2.64
C PHE A 141 -9.76 -8.34 3.27
N GLU A 142 -8.54 -8.54 3.73
CA GLU A 142 -8.08 -9.76 4.39
C GLU A 142 -7.62 -9.45 5.82
N ASP A 143 -7.62 -10.47 6.67
CA ASP A 143 -7.25 -10.36 8.07
C ASP A 143 -5.74 -10.19 8.29
N GLU A 144 -5.35 -10.03 9.55
CA GLU A 144 -3.95 -9.84 9.95
C GLU A 144 -3.07 -11.07 9.67
N ILE A 145 -3.65 -12.28 9.62
CA ILE A 145 -2.90 -13.52 9.36
C ILE A 145 -2.53 -13.58 7.88
N TRP A 146 -3.48 -13.28 7.00
CA TRP A 146 -3.22 -13.18 5.57
C TRP A 146 -2.22 -12.06 5.27
N ALA A 147 -2.40 -10.89 5.89
CA ALA A 147 -1.49 -9.76 5.76
C ALA A 147 -0.05 -10.10 6.21
N GLU A 148 0.10 -10.86 7.30
CA GLU A 148 1.40 -11.33 7.77
C GLU A 148 2.07 -12.28 6.78
N LYS A 149 1.28 -13.15 6.13
CA LYS A 149 1.79 -14.05 5.09
C LYS A 149 2.25 -13.29 3.85
N GLU A 150 1.43 -12.36 3.34
CA GLU A 150 1.79 -11.57 2.15
C GLU A 150 3.03 -10.71 2.42
N TYR A 151 3.13 -10.10 3.60
CA TYR A 151 4.32 -9.37 4.00
C TYR A 151 5.59 -10.22 3.91
N LEU A 152 5.57 -11.44 4.46
CA LEU A 152 6.73 -12.32 4.45
C LEU A 152 7.09 -12.76 3.03
N GLU A 153 6.10 -13.01 2.17
CA GLU A 153 6.30 -13.29 0.75
C GLU A 153 6.98 -12.09 0.04
N CYS A 154 6.50 -10.87 0.28
CA CYS A 154 7.12 -9.66 -0.26
C CYS A 154 8.55 -9.43 0.27
N VAL A 155 8.85 -9.81 1.52
CA VAL A 155 10.21 -9.76 2.06
C VAL A 155 11.13 -10.75 1.33
N GLU A 156 10.65 -11.95 1.01
CA GLU A 156 11.41 -12.91 0.20
C GLU A 156 11.66 -12.40 -1.22
N LEU A 157 10.65 -11.76 -1.85
CA LEU A 157 10.81 -11.11 -3.15
C LEU A 157 11.84 -9.99 -3.10
N MET A 158 11.82 -9.13 -2.08
CA MET A 158 12.81 -8.07 -1.90
C MET A 158 14.22 -8.63 -1.77
N ASN A 159 14.41 -9.68 -0.97
CA ASN A 159 15.71 -10.31 -0.78
C ASN A 159 16.29 -10.90 -2.08
N LYS A 160 15.42 -11.42 -2.96
CA LYS A 160 15.83 -12.10 -4.20
C LYS A 160 15.94 -11.15 -5.38
N TYR A 161 15.09 -10.12 -5.44
CA TYR A 161 14.88 -9.29 -6.63
C TYR A 161 14.93 -7.79 -6.36
N GLY A 162 15.21 -7.33 -5.14
CA GLY A 162 15.17 -5.90 -4.79
C GLY A 162 16.13 -5.02 -5.60
N SER A 163 17.19 -5.59 -6.18
CA SER A 163 18.13 -4.92 -7.08
C SER A 163 17.77 -5.03 -8.57
N MET A 164 16.72 -5.77 -8.92
CA MET A 164 16.23 -5.92 -10.29
C MET A 164 15.49 -4.65 -10.71
N ASP A 165 15.58 -4.32 -12.00
CA ASP A 165 14.76 -3.25 -12.57
C ASP A 165 13.27 -3.65 -12.51
N LYS A 166 12.40 -2.67 -12.33
CA LYS A 166 10.96 -2.90 -12.13
C LYS A 166 10.34 -3.61 -13.32
N ASP A 167 10.64 -3.16 -14.54
CA ASP A 167 10.01 -3.72 -15.74
C ASP A 167 10.48 -5.17 -15.97
N ASP A 168 11.78 -5.43 -15.76
CA ASP A 168 12.36 -6.78 -15.83
C ASP A 168 11.76 -7.72 -14.76
N PHE A 169 11.53 -7.21 -13.55
CA PHE A 169 10.89 -7.96 -12.47
C PHE A 169 9.46 -8.34 -12.84
N ILE A 170 8.65 -7.39 -13.32
CA ILE A 170 7.27 -7.64 -13.71
C ILE A 170 7.20 -8.67 -14.86
N GLU A 171 8.06 -8.56 -15.87
CA GLU A 171 8.09 -9.53 -16.97
C GLU A 171 8.43 -10.94 -16.47
N LEU A 172 9.41 -11.06 -15.58
CA LEU A 172 9.80 -12.33 -14.96
C LEU A 172 8.66 -12.92 -14.13
N MET A 173 8.03 -12.12 -13.28
CA MET A 173 6.97 -12.58 -12.39
C MET A 173 5.70 -12.96 -13.15
N LYS A 174 5.32 -12.22 -14.22
CA LYS A 174 4.20 -12.62 -15.09
C LYS A 174 4.41 -14.00 -15.72
N LYS A 175 5.65 -14.37 -16.01
CA LYS A 175 6.01 -15.69 -16.55
C LYS A 175 6.02 -16.80 -15.48
N GLN A 176 6.50 -16.50 -14.28
CA GLN A 176 6.67 -17.50 -13.21
C GLN A 176 5.42 -17.69 -12.35
N HIS A 177 4.66 -16.62 -12.15
CA HIS A 177 3.53 -16.49 -11.24
C HIS A 177 2.32 -15.83 -11.93
N PRO A 178 1.83 -16.39 -13.05
CA PRO A 178 0.71 -15.79 -13.79
C PRO A 178 -0.56 -15.63 -12.95
N GLU A 179 -0.73 -16.40 -11.88
CA GLU A 179 -1.84 -16.29 -10.93
C GLU A 179 -1.88 -14.97 -10.14
N LYS A 180 -0.75 -14.25 -10.04
CA LYS A 180 -0.66 -12.93 -9.41
C LYS A 180 -0.97 -11.78 -10.39
N TYR A 181 -1.30 -12.08 -11.65
CA TYR A 181 -1.60 -11.08 -12.67
C TYR A 181 -2.93 -11.39 -13.35
N GLU A 182 -3.84 -10.41 -13.39
CA GLU A 182 -5.08 -10.52 -14.15
C GLU A 182 -4.84 -9.96 -15.56
N LEU A 183 -4.91 -10.85 -16.56
CA LEU A 183 -4.83 -10.49 -17.99
C LEU A 183 -6.08 -9.75 -18.47
#